data_AF-A0A2E9U4I9-F1
#
_entry.id   AF-A0A2E9U4I9-F1
#
_cell.length_a   1.000
_cell.length_b   1.000
_cell.length_c   1.000
_cell.angle_alpha   90.00
_cell.angle_beta   90.00
_cell.angle_gamma   90.00
#
_symmetry.space_group_name_H-M   'P 1'
#
loop_
_entity.id
_entity.type
_entity.pdbx_description
1 polymer ?
#
loop_
_entity_poly.entity_id
_entity_poly.type
_entity_poly.pdbx_seq_one_letter_code
_entity_poly.pdbx_strand_id
1 'polypeptide(L)'
;MNKKSQGMSVNVIIIAAIALIVLVVLVAIFTGRLGVFTKGVKGATNCNDICIAAGYTSGDKTDEGDPTTAGLKDSDNNRCFCEP
;
A
#
# COMPACT_ATOMS: atom_id res chain seq x y z
N MET A 1 50.47 27.27 0.99
CA MET A 1 49.86 27.29 -0.35
C MET A 1 49.72 25.87 -0.87
N ASN A 2 48.48 25.41 -1.10
CA ASN A 2 48.06 24.45 -2.12
C ASN A 2 46.60 24.05 -1.85
N LYS A 3 45.65 24.91 -2.27
CA LYS A 3 44.26 24.47 -2.45
C LYS A 3 44.29 23.53 -3.65
N LYS A 4 44.45 22.22 -3.39
CA LYS A 4 44.11 21.18 -4.37
C LYS A 4 42.62 21.35 -4.63
N SER A 5 42.28 22.14 -5.64
CA SER A 5 40.96 22.11 -6.25
C SER A 5 40.72 20.63 -6.56
N GLN A 6 39.86 20.00 -5.76
CA GLN A 6 39.40 18.65 -6.01
C GLN A 6 38.52 18.74 -7.26
N GLY A 7 39.17 18.77 -8.42
CA GLY A 7 38.51 18.47 -9.68
C GLY A 7 38.09 17.02 -9.56
N MET A 8 36.91 16.77 -9.01
CA MET A 8 36.29 15.47 -9.11
C MET A 8 36.25 15.14 -10.59
N SER A 9 36.93 14.06 -10.96
CA SER A 9 37.02 13.63 -12.35
C SER A 9 35.60 13.60 -12.95
N VAL A 10 35.45 14.07 -14.18
CA VAL A 10 34.17 14.10 -14.87
C VAL A 10 33.50 12.72 -14.86
N ASN A 11 34.28 11.64 -14.88
CA ASN A 11 33.77 10.27 -14.72
C ASN A 11 33.02 10.06 -13.39
N VAL A 12 33.52 10.61 -12.28
CA VAL A 12 32.87 10.48 -10.97
C VAL A 12 31.52 11.19 -10.97
N ILE A 13 31.45 12.36 -11.60
CA ILE A 13 30.20 13.13 -11.73
C ILE A 13 29.18 12.34 -12.56
N ILE A 14 29.61 11.73 -13.68
CA ILE A 14 28.75 10.91 -14.54
C ILE A 14 28.21 9.69 -13.77
N ILE A 15 29.07 8.96 -13.07
CA ILE A 15 28.68 7.78 -12.29
C ILE A 15 27.70 8.17 -11.18
N ALA A 16 27.96 9.27 -10.46
CA ALA A 16 27.08 9.75 -9.41
C ALA A 16 25.68 10.11 -9.94
N ALA A 17 25.59 10.74 -11.11
CA ALA A 17 24.31 11.07 -11.74
C ALA A 17 23.52 9.81 -12.13
N ILE A 18 24.18 8.82 -12.73
CA ILE A 18 23.53 7.54 -13.11
C ILE A 18 23.03 6.81 -11.86
N ALA A 19 23.84 6.74 -10.80
CA ALA A 19 23.45 6.09 -9.55
C ALA A 19 22.22 6.75 -8.91
N LEU A 20 22.15 8.08 -8.93
CA LEU A 20 21.00 8.83 -8.42
C LEU A 20 19.73 8.52 -9.22
N ILE A 21 19.83 8.52 -10.56
CA ILE A 21 18.67 8.20 -11.43
C ILE A 21 18.14 6.79 -11.13
N VAL A 22 19.02 5.80 -11.04
CA VAL A 22 18.64 4.42 -10.72
C VAL A 22 17.96 4.33 -9.36
N LEU A 23 18.49 5.01 -8.34
CA LEU A 23 17.88 5.08 -7.02
C LEU A 23 16.44 5.62 -7.08
N VAL A 24 16.23 6.74 -7.79
CA VAL A 24 14.89 7.35 -7.93
C VAL A 24 13.92 6.39 -8.62
N VAL A 25 14.34 5.72 -9.69
CA VAL A 25 13.51 4.73 -10.40
C VAL A 25 13.13 3.57 -9.50
N LEU A 26 14.08 3.04 -8.72
CA LEU A 26 13.78 1.96 -7.76
C LEU A 26 12.76 2.42 -6.71
N VAL A 27 12.97 3.59 -6.10
CA VAL A 27 12.04 4.15 -5.11
C VAL A 27 10.65 4.36 -5.72
N ALA A 28 10.55 4.86 -6.96
CA ALA A 28 9.27 5.06 -7.64
C ALA A 28 8.52 3.74 -7.88
N ILE A 29 9.20 2.69 -8.35
CA ILE A 29 8.60 1.36 -8.56
C ILE A 29 8.20 0.74 -7.23
N PHE A 30 9.09 0.78 -6.23
CA PHE A 30 8.79 0.25 -4.89
C PHE A 30 7.61 0.99 -4.25
N THR A 31 7.56 2.32 -4.35
CA THR A 31 6.45 3.13 -3.82
C THR A 31 5.14 2.84 -4.56
N GLY A 32 5.18 2.72 -5.89
CA GLY A 32 4.00 2.37 -6.69
C GLY A 32 3.42 1.00 -6.34
N ARG A 33 4.28 -0.01 -6.14
CA ARG A 33 3.84 -1.36 -5.73
C ARG A 33 3.41 -1.42 -4.26
N LEU A 34 4.08 -0.72 -3.34
CA LEU A 34 3.69 -0.60 -1.94
C LEU A 34 2.33 0.09 -1.76
N GLY A 35 1.99 1.06 -2.61
CA GLY A 35 0.65 1.68 -2.63
C GLY A 35 -0.47 0.70 -2.96
N VAL A 36 -0.21 -0.29 -3.80
CA VAL A 36 -1.19 -1.35 -4.10
C VAL A 36 -1.22 -2.40 -2.99
N PHE A 37 -0.06 -2.77 -2.45
CA PHE A 37 0.05 -3.73 -1.35
C PHE A 37 -0.65 -3.22 -0.07
N THR A 38 -0.47 -1.94 0.28
CA THR A 38 -1.14 -1.32 1.43
C THR A 38 -2.66 -1.24 1.26
N LYS A 39 -3.18 -1.12 0.04
CA LYS A 39 -4.63 -1.26 -0.22
C LYS A 39 -5.13 -2.68 0.04
N GLY A 40 -4.37 -3.70 -0.35
CA GLY A 40 -4.70 -5.10 -0.05
C GLY A 40 -4.64 -5.42 1.44
N VAL A 41 -3.66 -4.89 2.18
CA VAL A 41 -3.52 -5.11 3.64
C VAL A 41 -4.55 -4.32 4.45
N LYS A 42 -5.02 -3.17 3.94
CA LYS A 42 -6.13 -2.42 4.54
C LYS A 42 -7.51 -3.01 4.21
N GLY A 43 -7.58 -3.99 3.31
CA GLY A 43 -8.83 -4.59 2.83
C GLY A 43 -9.56 -5.50 3.84
N ALA A 44 -9.25 -5.41 5.13
CA ALA A 44 -9.94 -6.15 6.18
C ALA A 44 -10.22 -5.29 7.43
N THR A 45 -10.31 -3.96 7.25
CA THR A 45 -10.62 -3.02 8.34
C THR A 45 -12.05 -2.53 8.30
N ASN A 46 -12.81 -2.80 7.23
CA ASN A 46 -14.23 -2.48 7.15
C ASN A 46 -15.02 -3.66 6.60
N CYS A 47 -16.29 -3.77 7.01
CA CYS A 47 -17.22 -4.78 6.48
C CYS A 47 -17.26 -4.85 4.96
N ASN A 48 -17.27 -3.70 4.27
CA ASN A 48 -17.26 -3.66 2.81
C ASN A 48 -16.05 -4.38 2.20
N ASP A 49 -14.85 -4.15 2.75
CA ASP A 49 -13.63 -4.71 2.20
C ASP A 49 -13.56 -6.24 2.44
N ILE A 50 -14.05 -6.70 3.59
CA ILE A 50 -14.11 -8.12 3.95
C ILE A 50 -15.13 -8.86 3.08
N CYS A 51 -16.28 -8.23 2.80
CA CYS A 51 -17.29 -8.78 1.92
C CYS A 51 -16.78 -8.89 0.48
N ILE A 52 -16.13 -7.84 -0.04
CA ILE A 52 -15.51 -7.88 -1.37
C ILE A 52 -14.40 -8.94 -1.44
N ALA A 53 -13.58 -9.08 -0.40
CA ALA A 53 -12.56 -10.12 -0.31
C ALA A 53 -13.15 -11.55 -0.26
N ALA A 54 -14.35 -11.71 0.30
CA ALA A 54 -15.09 -12.97 0.33
C ALA A 54 -15.85 -13.26 -0.99
N GLY A 55 -15.86 -12.34 -1.96
CA GLY A 55 -16.48 -12.52 -3.28
C GLY A 55 -17.86 -11.88 -3.46
N TYR A 56 -18.24 -10.95 -2.58
CA TYR A 56 -19.50 -10.20 -2.61
C TYR A 56 -19.33 -8.83 -3.30
N THR A 57 -20.41 -8.17 -3.71
CA THR A 57 -20.36 -6.89 -4.43
C THR A 57 -20.22 -5.69 -3.48
N SER A 58 -20.75 -5.80 -2.27
CA SER A 58 -20.65 -4.78 -1.22
C SER A 58 -20.92 -5.37 0.17
N GLY A 59 -20.62 -4.62 1.23
CA GLY A 59 -21.01 -5.01 2.57
C GLY A 59 -21.03 -3.87 3.59
N ASP A 60 -21.93 -3.97 4.55
CA ASP A 60 -22.18 -2.93 5.55
C ASP A 60 -22.16 -3.47 6.99
N LYS A 61 -21.94 -2.56 7.93
CA LYS A 61 -21.98 -2.85 9.36
C LYS A 61 -23.44 -3.07 9.78
N THR A 62 -23.70 -4.14 10.49
CA THR A 62 -25.01 -4.44 11.09
C THR A 62 -24.93 -4.42 12.60
N ASP A 63 -25.97 -3.89 13.24
CA ASP A 63 -26.07 -3.85 14.69
C ASP A 63 -26.13 -5.28 15.27
N GLU A 64 -25.52 -5.47 16.44
CA GLU A 64 -25.59 -6.73 17.20
C GLU A 64 -27.04 -7.04 17.58
N GLY A 65 -27.72 -7.86 16.76
CA GLY A 65 -29.10 -8.27 16.99
C GLY A 65 -29.84 -8.79 15.75
N ASP A 66 -29.30 -8.58 14.56
CA ASP A 66 -29.95 -9.00 13.31
C ASP A 66 -29.63 -10.48 12.94
N PRO A 67 -30.65 -11.37 12.84
CA PRO A 67 -30.47 -12.76 12.43
C PRO A 67 -30.04 -12.94 10.96
N THR A 68 -29.96 -11.88 10.15
CA THR A 68 -29.58 -11.96 8.74
C THR A 68 -28.06 -11.89 8.47
N THR A 69 -27.22 -11.82 9.51
CA THR A 69 -25.77 -11.64 9.37
C THR A 69 -25.01 -12.91 8.99
N ALA A 70 -24.55 -12.97 7.73
CA ALA A 70 -23.66 -14.01 7.24
C ALA A 70 -22.22 -13.84 7.78
N GLY A 71 -21.99 -14.26 9.03
CA GLY A 71 -20.74 -14.84 9.56
C GLY A 71 -19.40 -14.09 9.50
N LEU A 72 -19.28 -12.93 8.86
CA LEU A 72 -18.03 -12.19 8.71
C LEU A 72 -17.96 -11.06 9.75
N LYS A 73 -16.78 -10.90 10.37
CA LYS A 73 -16.54 -9.88 11.39
C LYS A 73 -15.41 -8.97 10.97
N ASP A 74 -15.61 -7.69 11.27
CA ASP A 74 -14.62 -6.65 11.05
C ASP A 74 -13.50 -6.66 12.10
N SER A 75 -12.44 -5.89 11.88
CA SER A 75 -11.36 -5.64 12.85
C SER A 75 -11.88 -5.09 14.18
N ASP A 76 -13.01 -4.38 14.16
CA ASP A 76 -13.72 -3.88 15.35
C ASP A 76 -14.70 -4.89 15.96
N ASN A 77 -14.67 -6.17 15.52
CA ASN A 77 -15.55 -7.25 15.97
C ASN A 77 -17.05 -7.03 15.66
N ASN A 78 -17.38 -6.03 14.85
CA ASN A 78 -18.72 -5.79 14.33
C ASN A 78 -19.13 -6.88 13.35
N ARG A 79 -20.42 -7.23 13.32
CA ARG A 79 -20.94 -8.17 12.32
C ARG A 79 -21.17 -7.44 11.00
N CYS A 80 -20.81 -8.11 9.93
CA CYS A 80 -20.93 -7.60 8.57
C CYS A 80 -22.04 -8.33 7.82
N PHE A 81 -22.84 -7.57 7.10
CA PHE A 81 -23.76 -8.08 6.09
C PHE A 81 -23.12 -7.91 4.72
N CYS A 82 -23.05 -8.98 3.94
CA CYS A 82 -22.48 -8.96 2.60
C CYS A 82 -23.58 -9.17 1.55
N GLU A 83 -23.68 -8.25 0.60
CA GLU A 83 -24.63 -8.29 -0.50
C GLU A 83 -24.00 -9.02 -1.70
N PRO A 84 -24.63 -10.07 -2.26
CA PRO A 84 -24.08 -10.84 -3.38
C PRO A 84 -23.83 -10.02 -4.65
#